data_AF-A0A0K8MD08-F1
#
_entry.id   AF-A0A0K8MD08-F1
#
_cell.length_a   1.000
_cell.length_b   1.000
_cell.length_c   1.000
_cell.angle_alpha   90.00
_cell.angle_beta   90.00
_cell.angle_gamma   90.00
#
_symmetry.space_group_name_H-M   'P 1'
#
loop_
_entity.id
_entity.type
_entity.pdbx_description
1 polymer ?
#
loop_
_entity_poly.entity_id
_entity_poly.type
_entity_poly.pdbx_seq_one_letter_code
_entity_poly.pdbx_strand_id
1 'polypeptide(L)'
;MRDFFHKNIIFVVFFVAFSFSLTVFGSARIGAEKRDSLSVNSSVILEGTEVKNSTHVEGMLIGKKAALNIVTVDGSAQFKNSRITGKTTVNGAFRFGEGETGELVVNGGAEIVGAIIRGTSSIDGALSSTKTTFFEALNVNGVGKLIQSHVKGKLTLDGSLFAQSSIFEQEILIGTNQATFVDCKLAGIIIRKGGRDRYPQQLILKGNTIVSGDILFEAPGLLILIGEQVSIQGKVKNAKTITKTD
;
A
#
# COMPACT_ATOMS: atom_id res chain seq x y z
N MET A 1 32.32 -40.60 -21.43
CA MET A 1 32.67 -39.73 -20.28
C MET A 1 33.44 -38.54 -20.84
N ARG A 2 32.73 -37.48 -21.26
CA ARG A 2 33.28 -36.17 -21.63
C ARG A 2 32.20 -35.14 -21.33
N ASP A 3 32.42 -34.41 -20.24
CA ASP A 3 31.53 -33.38 -19.70
C ASP A 3 31.45 -32.18 -20.64
N PHE A 4 30.24 -31.79 -21.01
CA PHE A 4 29.94 -30.54 -21.72
C PHE A 4 29.56 -29.46 -20.69
N PHE A 5 30.51 -28.58 -20.39
CA PHE A 5 30.29 -27.40 -19.55
C PHE A 5 29.28 -26.44 -20.22
N HIS A 6 28.14 -26.21 -19.56
CA HIS A 6 27.27 -25.06 -19.85
C HIS A 6 27.96 -23.77 -19.38
N LYS A 7 28.47 -22.97 -20.32
CA LYS A 7 28.89 -21.58 -20.05
C LYS A 7 27.64 -20.69 -20.03
N ASN A 8 27.28 -20.19 -18.86
CA ASN A 8 26.37 -19.04 -18.76
C ASN A 8 27.06 -17.83 -19.39
N ILE A 9 26.53 -17.37 -20.53
CA ILE A 9 26.96 -16.13 -21.19
C ILE A 9 26.39 -14.96 -20.39
N ILE A 10 27.25 -14.26 -19.66
CA ILE A 10 26.93 -12.95 -19.06
C ILE A 10 27.36 -11.90 -20.09
N PHE A 11 26.39 -11.23 -20.72
CA PHE A 11 26.68 -10.04 -21.52
C PHE A 11 27.01 -8.88 -20.58
N VAL A 12 28.27 -8.47 -20.54
CA VAL A 12 28.69 -7.19 -19.95
C VAL A 12 28.89 -6.23 -21.12
N VAL A 13 27.99 -5.27 -21.30
CA VAL A 13 28.06 -4.27 -22.35
C VAL A 13 28.53 -2.94 -21.76
N PHE A 14 29.62 -2.38 -22.28
CA PHE A 14 30.05 -1.01 -22.00
C PHE A 14 29.33 -0.06 -22.99
N PHE A 15 28.71 1.02 -22.50
CA PHE A 15 27.98 1.99 -23.33
C PHE A 15 28.54 3.42 -23.22
N VAL A 16 28.72 4.03 -24.40
CA VAL A 16 28.71 5.48 -24.64
C VAL A 16 27.25 5.96 -24.58
N ALA A 17 26.98 7.12 -23.99
CA ALA A 17 25.63 7.61 -23.67
C ALA A 17 24.75 7.87 -24.91
N PHE A 18 24.05 6.83 -25.37
CA PHE A 18 22.83 6.92 -26.15
C PHE A 18 21.71 6.25 -25.35
N SER A 19 20.65 6.99 -25.05
CA SER A 19 19.51 6.46 -24.32
C SER A 19 18.65 5.63 -25.28
N PHE A 20 18.70 4.31 -25.13
CA PHE A 20 17.92 3.37 -25.92
C PHE A 20 16.91 2.65 -25.03
N SER A 21 15.75 2.33 -25.60
CA SER A 21 14.81 1.35 -25.04
C SER A 21 15.47 -0.02 -24.96
N LEU A 22 15.35 -0.71 -23.83
CA LEU A 22 15.87 -2.06 -23.66
C LEU A 22 14.73 -3.07 -23.54
N THR A 23 14.72 -4.09 -24.41
CA THR A 23 13.85 -5.26 -24.27
C THR A 23 14.70 -6.46 -23.85
N VAL A 24 14.36 -7.10 -22.73
CA VAL A 24 15.04 -8.31 -22.26
C VAL A 24 14.08 -9.49 -22.21
N PHE A 25 14.52 -10.63 -22.75
CA PHE A 25 13.87 -11.92 -22.57
C PHE A 25 14.71 -12.75 -21.60
N GLY A 26 14.10 -13.24 -20.52
CA GLY A 26 14.81 -13.96 -19.46
C GLY A 26 15.23 -13.06 -18.29
N SER A 27 16.19 -13.53 -17.48
CA SER A 27 16.59 -12.83 -16.26
C SER A 27 17.67 -11.79 -16.52
N ALA A 28 17.49 -10.57 -16.03
CA ALA A 28 18.41 -9.46 -16.18
C ALA A 28 18.83 -8.86 -14.83
N ARG A 29 20.07 -8.38 -14.75
CA ARG A 29 20.51 -7.49 -13.68
C ARG A 29 21.10 -6.24 -14.31
N ILE A 30 20.50 -5.11 -14.02
CA ILE A 30 20.87 -3.81 -14.57
C ILE A 30 21.43 -2.97 -13.42
N GLY A 31 22.65 -2.47 -13.62
CA GLY A 31 23.34 -1.65 -12.64
C GLY A 31 22.95 -0.18 -12.69
N ALA A 32 23.85 0.67 -12.22
CA ALA A 32 23.68 2.11 -12.21
C ALA A 32 23.86 2.67 -13.63
N GLU A 33 22.77 2.74 -14.38
CA GLU A 33 22.71 3.34 -15.70
C GLU A 33 21.41 4.12 -15.89
N LYS A 34 21.40 5.01 -16.89
CA LYS A 34 20.21 5.78 -17.28
C LYS A 34 19.61 5.17 -18.53
N ARG A 35 18.29 5.00 -18.52
CA ARG A 35 17.50 4.50 -19.65
C ARG A 35 16.28 5.37 -19.87
N ASP A 36 15.83 5.45 -21.11
CA ASP A 36 14.54 6.09 -21.40
C ASP A 36 13.40 5.15 -21.03
N SER A 37 13.46 3.89 -21.46
CA SER A 37 12.45 2.87 -21.15
C SER A 37 13.05 1.48 -20.99
N LEU A 38 12.32 0.60 -20.31
CA LEU A 38 12.69 -0.78 -20.05
C LEU A 38 11.46 -1.69 -20.19
N SER A 39 11.60 -2.77 -20.96
CA SER A 39 10.61 -3.84 -21.06
C SER A 39 11.28 -5.18 -20.78
N VAL A 40 10.77 -5.96 -19.84
CA VAL A 40 11.35 -7.28 -19.51
C VAL A 40 10.27 -8.35 -19.42
N ASN A 41 10.47 -9.45 -20.14
CA ASN A 41 9.63 -10.63 -20.06
C ASN A 41 10.38 -11.70 -19.25
N SER A 42 10.01 -11.84 -17.97
CA SER A 42 10.60 -12.64 -16.87
C SER A 42 11.07 -11.76 -15.70
N SER A 43 12.33 -11.80 -15.31
CA SER A 43 12.80 -11.22 -14.04
C SER A 43 13.88 -10.17 -14.27
N VAL A 44 13.80 -9.04 -13.57
CA VAL A 44 14.82 -7.99 -13.62
C VAL A 44 15.12 -7.43 -12.24
N ILE A 45 16.42 -7.24 -11.98
CA ILE A 45 16.92 -6.52 -10.82
C ILE A 45 17.53 -5.19 -11.29
N LEU A 46 17.03 -4.07 -10.80
CA LEU A 46 17.54 -2.72 -11.03
C LEU A 46 18.28 -2.25 -9.78
N GLU A 47 19.58 -1.99 -9.88
CA GLU A 47 20.41 -1.52 -8.75
C GLU A 47 21.04 -0.17 -9.09
N GLY A 48 20.48 0.91 -8.54
CA GLY A 48 20.94 2.28 -8.85
C GLY A 48 20.50 2.78 -10.24
N THR A 49 19.62 2.05 -10.93
CA THR A 49 19.17 2.37 -12.29
C THR A 49 18.18 3.54 -12.30
N GLU A 50 18.30 4.41 -13.29
CA GLU A 50 17.33 5.46 -13.61
C GLU A 50 16.57 5.11 -14.90
N VAL A 51 15.24 5.05 -14.85
CA VAL A 51 14.39 4.88 -16.04
C VAL A 51 13.41 6.04 -16.13
N LYS A 52 13.61 6.91 -17.13
CA LYS A 52 12.95 8.23 -17.21
C LYS A 52 11.48 8.18 -17.61
N ASN A 53 11.09 7.26 -18.49
CA ASN A 53 9.74 7.22 -19.03
C ASN A 53 8.95 6.06 -18.40
N SER A 54 9.25 4.83 -18.80
CA SER A 54 8.45 3.67 -18.39
C SER A 54 9.29 2.42 -18.17
N THR A 55 8.89 1.63 -17.17
CA THR A 55 9.37 0.27 -16.91
C THR A 55 8.19 -0.67 -16.95
N HIS A 56 8.22 -1.64 -17.87
CA HIS A 56 7.23 -2.70 -17.98
C HIS A 56 7.89 -4.06 -17.73
N VAL A 57 7.31 -4.87 -16.84
CA VAL A 57 7.85 -6.20 -16.51
C VAL A 57 6.74 -7.23 -16.42
N GLU A 58 6.80 -8.24 -17.28
CA GLU A 58 5.97 -9.45 -17.19
C GLU A 58 6.74 -10.50 -16.37
N GLY A 59 6.55 -10.50 -15.04
CA GLY A 59 7.22 -11.41 -14.12
C GLY A 59 7.67 -10.72 -12.84
N MET A 60 8.98 -10.65 -12.57
CA MET A 60 9.52 -10.13 -11.30
C MET A 60 10.38 -8.89 -11.49
N LEU A 61 10.08 -7.82 -10.78
CA LEU A 61 10.90 -6.61 -10.73
C LEU A 61 11.43 -6.38 -9.31
N ILE A 62 12.74 -6.27 -9.15
CA ILE A 62 13.39 -5.87 -7.89
C ILE A 62 14.15 -4.57 -8.13
N GLY A 63 13.68 -3.46 -7.58
CA GLY A 63 14.35 -2.15 -7.65
C GLY A 63 15.00 -1.75 -6.34
N LYS A 64 16.33 -1.66 -6.31
CA LYS A 64 17.11 -1.16 -5.16
C LYS A 64 17.77 0.15 -5.52
N LYS A 65 17.51 1.22 -4.77
CA LYS A 65 18.03 2.57 -5.09
C LYS A 65 17.68 2.99 -6.52
N ALA A 66 16.54 2.53 -7.04
CA ALA A 66 16.12 2.82 -8.40
C ALA A 66 15.36 4.15 -8.45
N ALA A 67 15.51 4.89 -9.55
CA ALA A 67 14.76 6.09 -9.84
C ALA A 67 13.92 5.86 -11.11
N LEU A 68 12.65 5.60 -10.94
CA LEU A 68 11.73 5.25 -12.03
C LEU A 68 10.65 6.32 -12.15
N ASN A 69 10.02 6.41 -13.32
CA ASN A 69 8.87 7.28 -13.51
C ASN A 69 7.56 6.49 -13.50
N ILE A 70 7.23 5.80 -14.59
CA ILE A 70 6.06 4.93 -14.67
C ILE A 70 6.51 3.48 -14.56
N VAL A 71 5.82 2.68 -13.75
CA VAL A 71 6.10 1.27 -13.53
C VAL A 71 4.83 0.44 -13.72
N THR A 72 4.88 -0.56 -14.57
CA THR A 72 3.83 -1.56 -14.74
C THR A 72 4.42 -2.96 -14.58
N VAL A 73 3.93 -3.75 -13.64
CA VAL A 73 4.41 -5.12 -13.40
C VAL A 73 3.24 -6.08 -13.38
N ASP A 74 3.27 -7.08 -14.26
CA ASP A 74 2.39 -8.23 -14.24
C ASP A 74 3.12 -9.38 -13.55
N GLY A 75 2.91 -9.52 -12.24
CA GLY A 75 3.63 -10.47 -11.39
C GLY A 75 4.03 -9.89 -10.03
N SER A 76 5.32 -9.91 -9.70
CA SER A 76 5.83 -9.50 -8.39
C SER A 76 6.77 -8.31 -8.47
N ALA A 77 6.54 -7.28 -7.68
CA ALA A 77 7.39 -6.09 -7.61
C ALA A 77 7.90 -5.85 -6.20
N GLN A 78 9.21 -5.61 -6.06
CA GLN A 78 9.85 -5.30 -4.79
C GLN A 78 10.75 -4.07 -4.94
N PHE A 79 10.56 -3.08 -4.07
CA PHE A 79 11.37 -1.87 -4.07
C PHE A 79 11.97 -1.59 -2.71
N LYS A 80 13.21 -1.13 -2.67
CA LYS A 80 13.88 -0.67 -1.46
C LYS A 80 14.78 0.51 -1.75
N ASN A 81 14.64 1.57 -0.95
CA ASN A 81 15.33 2.84 -1.10
C ASN A 81 15.12 3.47 -2.48
N SER A 82 13.95 3.25 -3.08
CA SER A 82 13.68 3.62 -4.47
C SER A 82 12.70 4.78 -4.55
N ARG A 83 12.77 5.51 -5.66
CA ARG A 83 11.89 6.63 -5.99
C ARG A 83 11.13 6.30 -7.26
N ILE A 84 9.81 6.34 -7.21
CA ILE A 84 8.95 6.22 -8.40
C ILE A 84 8.12 7.49 -8.50
N THR A 85 8.39 8.36 -9.46
CA THR A 85 7.74 9.69 -9.49
C THR A 85 6.32 9.67 -10.05
N GLY A 86 6.06 8.77 -11.00
CA GLY A 86 4.79 8.63 -11.68
C GLY A 86 3.93 7.52 -11.08
N LYS A 87 3.16 6.88 -11.95
CA LYS A 87 2.23 5.81 -11.58
C LYS A 87 2.94 4.46 -11.48
N THR A 88 2.66 3.73 -10.41
CA THR A 88 3.02 2.32 -10.22
C THR A 88 1.77 1.46 -10.30
N THR A 89 1.72 0.54 -11.25
CA THR A 89 0.64 -0.46 -11.40
C THR A 89 1.22 -1.85 -11.24
N VAL A 90 0.69 -2.65 -10.31
CA VAL A 90 1.15 -4.02 -10.07
C VAL A 90 -0.04 -4.98 -10.05
N ASN A 91 -0.06 -5.91 -10.99
CA ASN A 91 -1.01 -7.02 -11.00
C ASN A 91 -0.33 -8.24 -10.36
N GLY A 92 -0.42 -8.33 -9.03
CA GLY A 92 0.18 -9.39 -8.22
C GLY A 92 0.76 -8.89 -6.91
N ALA A 93 1.89 -9.44 -6.47
CA ALA A 93 2.46 -9.15 -5.15
C ALA A 93 3.35 -7.89 -5.19
N PHE A 94 3.09 -6.94 -4.29
CA PHE A 94 3.84 -5.69 -4.19
C PHE A 94 4.50 -5.55 -2.82
N ARG A 95 5.81 -5.30 -2.81
CA ARG A 95 6.55 -4.90 -1.61
C ARG A 95 7.28 -3.58 -1.84
N PHE A 96 7.09 -2.62 -0.96
CA PHE A 96 7.76 -1.33 -1.05
C PHE A 96 8.33 -0.94 0.31
N GLY A 97 9.65 -1.04 0.44
CA GLY A 97 10.37 -0.55 1.62
C GLY A 97 10.55 0.97 1.59
N GLU A 98 11.52 1.46 2.37
CA GLU A 98 11.88 2.88 2.43
C GLU A 98 12.00 3.51 1.03
N GLY A 99 11.50 4.72 0.87
CA GLY A 99 11.48 5.41 -0.43
C GLY A 99 10.20 6.19 -0.65
N GLU A 100 9.97 6.59 -1.89
CA GLU A 100 8.74 7.28 -2.27
C GLU A 100 8.17 6.76 -3.60
N THR A 101 6.85 6.71 -3.70
CA THR A 101 6.15 6.46 -4.95
C THR A 101 5.02 7.47 -5.15
N GLY A 102 4.69 7.75 -6.41
CA GLY A 102 3.58 8.62 -6.82
C GLY A 102 2.23 7.94 -6.63
N GLU A 103 1.46 7.84 -7.72
CA GLU A 103 0.20 7.08 -7.73
C GLU A 103 0.49 5.57 -7.62
N LEU A 104 -0.29 4.86 -6.81
CA LEU A 104 -0.12 3.43 -6.57
C LEU A 104 -1.42 2.67 -6.86
N VAL A 105 -1.36 1.71 -7.78
CA VAL A 105 -2.44 0.76 -8.06
C VAL A 105 -1.90 -0.65 -7.89
N VAL A 106 -2.49 -1.42 -6.99
CA VAL A 106 -2.11 -2.83 -6.77
C VAL A 106 -3.35 -3.70 -6.81
N ASN A 107 -3.36 -4.65 -7.75
CA ASN A 107 -4.34 -5.72 -7.83
C ASN A 107 -3.68 -6.98 -7.27
N GLY A 108 -3.79 -7.19 -5.96
CA GLY A 108 -3.08 -8.22 -5.20
C GLY A 108 -2.67 -7.76 -3.80
N GLY A 109 -1.76 -8.49 -3.18
CA GLY A 109 -1.25 -8.17 -1.84
C GLY A 109 -0.18 -7.08 -1.87
N ALA A 110 -0.30 -6.08 -1.00
CA ALA A 110 0.64 -4.98 -0.85
C ALA A 110 1.24 -4.93 0.57
N GLU A 111 2.57 -4.94 0.65
CA GLU A 111 3.33 -4.74 1.88
C GLU A 111 4.19 -3.47 1.75
N ILE A 112 3.93 -2.46 2.59
CA ILE A 112 4.59 -1.15 2.49
C ILE A 112 5.22 -0.80 3.84
N VAL A 113 6.52 -0.51 3.85
CA VAL A 113 7.27 -0.29 5.09
C VAL A 113 8.16 0.94 4.97
N GLY A 114 7.91 1.96 5.80
CA GLY A 114 8.77 3.15 5.88
C GLY A 114 8.70 4.07 4.65
N ALA A 115 7.63 3.99 3.87
CA ALA A 115 7.53 4.68 2.59
C ALA A 115 6.68 5.95 2.63
N ILE A 116 6.85 6.80 1.62
CA ILE A 116 5.99 7.95 1.35
C ILE A 116 5.23 7.71 0.05
N ILE A 117 3.90 7.67 0.12
CA ILE A 117 3.03 7.56 -1.05
C ILE A 117 2.45 8.95 -1.31
N ARG A 118 2.90 9.57 -2.42
CA ARG A 118 2.59 10.97 -2.75
C ARG A 118 1.29 11.11 -3.53
N GLY A 119 0.92 10.11 -4.33
CA GLY A 119 -0.30 10.12 -5.13
C GLY A 119 -1.41 9.31 -4.49
N THR A 120 -2.54 9.23 -5.19
CA THR A 120 -3.66 8.38 -4.80
C THR A 120 -3.24 6.92 -4.81
N SER A 121 -3.85 6.13 -3.92
CA SER A 121 -3.59 4.70 -3.77
C SER A 121 -4.89 3.91 -3.95
N SER A 122 -4.85 2.86 -4.75
CA SER A 122 -5.94 1.90 -4.92
C SER A 122 -5.40 0.49 -4.79
N ILE A 123 -5.80 -0.21 -3.73
CA ILE A 123 -5.37 -1.58 -3.44
C ILE A 123 -6.58 -2.50 -3.48
N ASP A 124 -6.63 -3.40 -4.45
CA ASP A 124 -7.61 -4.49 -4.51
C ASP A 124 -6.93 -5.77 -4.01
N GLY A 125 -7.08 -6.05 -2.72
CA GLY A 125 -6.40 -7.14 -2.01
C GLY A 125 -6.04 -6.78 -0.56
N ALA A 126 -5.07 -7.49 -0.01
CA ALA A 126 -4.60 -7.24 1.36
C ALA A 126 -3.54 -6.14 1.36
N LEU A 127 -3.74 -5.10 2.19
CA LEU A 127 -2.76 -4.05 2.47
C LEU A 127 -2.19 -4.24 3.87
N SER A 128 -0.87 -4.35 3.97
CA SER A 128 -0.13 -4.26 5.24
C SER A 128 0.87 -3.12 5.16
N SER A 129 0.62 -2.04 5.89
CA SER A 129 1.47 -0.84 5.90
C SER A 129 2.01 -0.57 7.30
N THR A 130 3.32 -0.30 7.39
CA THR A 130 4.02 0.02 8.63
C THR A 130 4.88 1.27 8.45
N LYS A 131 4.72 2.28 9.31
CA LYS A 131 5.52 3.52 9.24
C LYS A 131 5.43 4.23 7.88
N THR A 132 4.27 4.19 7.24
CA THR A 132 4.04 4.76 5.90
C THR A 132 3.21 6.02 6.00
N THR A 133 3.50 7.00 5.15
CA THR A 133 2.65 8.19 4.98
C THR A 133 1.94 8.15 3.62
N PHE A 134 0.62 8.28 3.63
CA PHE A 134 -0.22 8.45 2.44
C PHE A 134 -0.69 9.91 2.39
N PHE A 135 -0.25 10.67 1.38
CA PHE A 135 -0.60 12.08 1.25
C PHE A 135 -1.99 12.29 0.66
N GLU A 136 -2.35 11.49 -0.34
CA GLU A 136 -3.62 11.59 -1.04
C GLU A 136 -4.57 10.46 -0.63
N ALA A 137 -5.70 10.33 -1.34
CA ALA A 137 -6.71 9.33 -1.04
C ALA A 137 -6.15 7.90 -1.08
N LEU A 138 -6.54 7.10 -0.09
CA LEU A 138 -6.23 5.67 0.01
C LEU A 138 -7.53 4.88 -0.10
N ASN A 139 -7.66 4.09 -1.16
CA ASN A 139 -8.79 3.19 -1.40
C ASN A 139 -8.32 1.75 -1.25
N VAL A 140 -9.01 0.97 -0.40
CA VAL A 140 -8.68 -0.44 -0.16
C VAL A 140 -9.94 -1.29 -0.30
N ASN A 141 -9.94 -2.21 -1.25
CA ASN A 141 -10.93 -3.28 -1.34
C ASN A 141 -10.28 -4.58 -0.84
N GLY A 142 -10.60 -5.00 0.38
CA GLY A 142 -10.01 -6.16 1.03
C GLY A 142 -9.66 -5.95 2.49
N VAL A 143 -8.50 -6.47 2.92
CA VAL A 143 -8.07 -6.38 4.33
C VAL A 143 -7.02 -5.28 4.47
N GLY A 144 -7.28 -4.29 5.32
CA GLY A 144 -6.33 -3.24 5.67
C GLY A 144 -5.69 -3.47 7.03
N LYS A 145 -4.36 -3.42 7.09
CA LYS A 145 -3.57 -3.39 8.31
C LYS A 145 -2.63 -2.17 8.27
N LEU A 146 -2.87 -1.20 9.15
CA LEU A 146 -2.12 0.06 9.22
C LEU A 146 -1.45 0.18 10.59
N ILE A 147 -0.12 0.13 10.66
CA ILE A 147 0.64 0.26 11.90
C ILE A 147 1.55 1.48 11.81
N GLN A 148 1.50 2.35 12.82
CA GLN A 148 2.33 3.56 12.88
C GLN A 148 2.28 4.38 11.57
N SER A 149 1.13 4.36 10.90
CA SER A 149 0.96 4.97 9.57
C SER A 149 0.21 6.29 9.70
N HIS A 150 0.45 7.17 8.73
CA HIS A 150 -0.18 8.47 8.67
C HIS A 150 -0.95 8.59 7.35
N VAL A 151 -2.28 8.67 7.43
CA VAL A 151 -3.16 8.86 6.27
C VAL A 151 -3.70 10.28 6.30
N LYS A 152 -3.16 11.12 5.43
CA LYS A 152 -3.53 12.55 5.32
C LYS A 152 -4.73 12.77 4.42
N GLY A 153 -4.79 12.01 3.33
CA GLY A 153 -5.95 11.98 2.45
C GLY A 153 -7.11 11.19 3.04
N LYS A 154 -8.23 11.16 2.31
CA LYS A 154 -9.40 10.35 2.67
C LYS A 154 -9.07 8.86 2.56
N LEU A 155 -9.43 8.08 3.59
CA LEU A 155 -9.42 6.61 3.53
C LEU A 155 -10.83 6.11 3.18
N THR A 156 -10.93 5.34 2.09
CA THR A 156 -12.11 4.53 1.79
C THR A 156 -11.72 3.06 1.84
N LEU A 157 -12.43 2.26 2.63
CA LEU A 157 -12.14 0.83 2.77
C LEU A 157 -13.41 -0.01 2.66
N ASP A 158 -13.38 -1.02 1.81
CA ASP A 158 -14.39 -2.07 1.69
C ASP A 158 -13.78 -3.41 2.11
N GLY A 159 -14.13 -3.88 3.31
CA GLY A 159 -13.56 -5.07 3.93
C GLY A 159 -13.11 -4.82 5.37
N SER A 160 -12.17 -5.59 5.92
CA SER A 160 -11.79 -5.49 7.34
C SER A 160 -10.63 -4.52 7.55
N LEU A 161 -10.66 -3.74 8.65
CA LEU A 161 -9.58 -2.80 8.98
C LEU A 161 -9.06 -3.04 10.40
N PHE A 162 -7.74 -3.17 10.52
CA PHE A 162 -7.01 -3.04 11.78
C PHE A 162 -6.01 -1.89 11.66
N ALA A 163 -6.11 -0.90 12.54
CA ALA A 163 -5.16 0.19 12.64
C ALA A 163 -4.61 0.32 14.06
N GLN A 164 -3.31 0.54 14.17
CA GLN A 164 -2.62 0.71 15.44
C GLN A 164 -1.64 1.88 15.39
N SER A 165 -1.65 2.71 16.43
CA SER A 165 -0.75 3.86 16.59
C SER A 165 -0.70 4.76 15.35
N SER A 166 -1.84 4.91 14.67
CA SER A 166 -1.94 5.55 13.36
C SER A 166 -2.77 6.84 13.43
N ILE A 167 -2.52 7.75 12.49
CA ILE A 167 -3.18 9.06 12.41
C ILE A 167 -3.94 9.15 11.09
N PHE A 168 -5.18 9.64 11.18
CA PHE A 168 -6.07 9.84 10.05
C PHE A 168 -6.59 11.28 10.11
N GLU A 169 -6.09 12.14 9.22
CA GLU A 169 -6.39 13.58 9.24
C GLU A 169 -7.78 13.90 8.64
N GLN A 170 -8.34 12.99 7.85
CA GLN A 170 -9.65 13.12 7.24
C GLN A 170 -10.61 12.03 7.72
N GLU A 171 -11.90 12.25 7.47
CA GLU A 171 -12.96 11.29 7.74
C GLU A 171 -12.72 9.98 6.99
N ILE A 172 -12.89 8.87 7.71
CA ILE A 172 -12.71 7.52 7.19
C ILE A 172 -14.07 6.97 6.76
N LEU A 173 -14.15 6.45 5.54
CA LEU A 173 -15.34 5.79 5.02
C LEU A 173 -15.11 4.27 4.97
N ILE A 174 -15.86 3.50 5.76
CA ILE A 174 -15.63 2.05 5.89
C ILE A 174 -16.89 1.26 5.58
N GLY A 175 -16.87 0.43 4.55
CA GLY A 175 -17.82 -0.65 4.32
C GLY A 175 -17.31 -1.95 4.94
N THR A 176 -17.67 -2.25 6.20
CA THR A 176 -17.14 -3.42 6.91
C THR A 176 -18.15 -4.09 7.84
N ASN A 177 -17.86 -5.34 8.21
CA ASN A 177 -18.45 -5.97 9.39
C ASN A 177 -17.66 -5.64 10.66
N GLN A 178 -16.36 -5.37 10.55
CA GLN A 178 -15.51 -5.06 11.71
C GLN A 178 -14.33 -4.14 11.34
N ALA A 179 -14.22 -3.03 12.05
CA ALA A 179 -13.03 -2.18 12.09
C ALA A 179 -12.48 -2.09 13.51
N THR A 180 -11.16 -2.06 13.66
CA THR A 180 -10.47 -1.96 14.94
C THR A 180 -9.40 -0.88 14.90
N PHE A 181 -9.43 0.02 15.87
CA PHE A 181 -8.44 1.08 16.06
C PHE A 181 -7.85 1.00 17.47
N VAL A 182 -6.52 1.05 17.57
CA VAL A 182 -5.76 0.94 18.82
C VAL A 182 -4.76 2.08 18.90
N ASP A 183 -4.84 2.92 19.92
CA ASP A 183 -3.96 4.10 20.09
C ASP A 183 -3.94 5.03 18.86
N CYS A 184 -5.08 5.20 18.19
CA CYS A 184 -5.17 5.98 16.95
C CYS A 184 -5.71 7.40 17.18
N LYS A 185 -5.39 8.32 16.26
CA LYS A 185 -6.04 9.63 16.17
C LYS A 185 -6.88 9.69 14.90
N LEU A 186 -8.19 9.92 15.05
CA LEU A 186 -9.18 9.82 13.99
C LEU A 186 -9.94 11.15 13.88
N ALA A 187 -10.04 11.70 12.66
CA ALA A 187 -10.83 12.91 12.43
C ALA A 187 -12.34 12.66 12.47
N GLY A 188 -12.80 11.51 11.97
CA GLY A 188 -14.21 11.12 11.94
C GLY A 188 -14.38 9.77 11.24
N ILE A 189 -15.51 9.11 11.44
CA ILE A 189 -15.74 7.76 10.89
C ILE A 189 -17.18 7.64 10.39
N ILE A 190 -17.32 7.20 9.13
CA ILE A 190 -18.59 6.75 8.57
C ILE A 190 -18.49 5.25 8.29
N ILE A 191 -19.34 4.48 8.96
CA ILE A 191 -19.55 3.06 8.69
C ILE A 191 -20.71 2.93 7.70
N ARG A 192 -20.39 2.61 6.45
CA ARG A 192 -21.38 2.42 5.37
C ARG A 192 -22.18 1.15 5.57
N LYS A 193 -23.44 1.14 5.14
CA LYS A 193 -24.29 -0.06 5.22
C LYS A 193 -23.65 -1.23 4.46
N GLY A 194 -23.31 -2.30 5.19
CA GLY A 194 -22.77 -3.53 4.61
C GLY A 194 -23.88 -4.43 4.04
N GLY A 195 -23.57 -5.19 2.98
CA GLY A 195 -24.55 -6.01 2.25
C GLY A 195 -24.95 -7.35 2.88
N ARG A 196 -24.51 -7.68 4.09
CA ARG A 196 -24.88 -8.93 4.77
C ARG A 196 -25.50 -8.64 6.12
N ASP A 197 -26.83 -8.58 6.15
CA ASP A 197 -27.67 -8.25 7.32
C ASP A 197 -27.55 -9.24 8.50
N ARG A 198 -26.75 -10.30 8.40
CA ARG A 198 -26.70 -11.36 9.42
C ARG A 198 -25.87 -11.00 10.66
N TYR A 199 -24.97 -10.02 10.56
CA TYR A 199 -24.15 -9.60 11.70
C TYR A 199 -24.15 -8.08 11.80
N PRO A 200 -24.29 -7.51 13.02
CA PRO A 200 -24.19 -6.08 13.19
C PRO A 200 -22.77 -5.61 12.86
N GLN A 201 -22.66 -4.47 12.19
CA GLN A 201 -21.38 -3.85 11.90
C GLN A 201 -20.73 -3.39 13.20
N GLN A 202 -19.46 -3.69 13.39
CA GLN A 202 -18.74 -3.41 14.64
C GLN A 202 -17.60 -2.42 14.39
N LEU A 203 -17.55 -1.39 15.23
CA LEU A 203 -16.39 -0.51 15.37
C LEU A 203 -15.80 -0.71 16.77
N ILE A 204 -14.53 -1.08 16.83
CA ILE A 204 -13.82 -1.32 18.08
C ILE A 204 -12.74 -0.25 18.25
N LEU A 205 -12.83 0.53 19.31
CA LEU A 205 -11.85 1.54 19.70
C LEU A 205 -11.16 1.09 20.99
N LYS A 206 -9.82 1.13 21.03
CA LYS A 206 -9.03 0.60 22.14
C LYS A 206 -7.90 1.55 22.56
N GLY A 207 -7.47 1.43 23.81
CA GLY A 207 -6.31 2.15 24.34
C GLY A 207 -6.51 3.67 24.30
N ASN A 208 -5.50 4.40 23.83
CA ASN A 208 -5.51 5.86 23.73
C ASN A 208 -6.16 6.38 22.44
N THR A 209 -7.17 5.67 21.91
CA THR A 209 -7.81 6.09 20.65
C THR A 209 -8.68 7.32 20.86
N ILE A 210 -8.43 8.36 20.06
CA ILE A 210 -9.16 9.63 20.08
C ILE A 210 -9.87 9.82 18.74
N VAL A 211 -11.19 10.06 18.79
CA VAL A 211 -12.00 10.46 17.64
C VAL A 211 -12.43 11.91 17.83
N SER A 212 -11.92 12.81 17.00
CA SER A 212 -12.15 14.26 17.15
C SER A 212 -13.51 14.70 16.60
N GLY A 213 -14.02 13.99 15.60
CA GLY A 213 -15.31 14.27 14.96
C GLY A 213 -16.37 13.21 15.24
N ASP A 214 -17.38 13.19 14.38
CA ASP A 214 -18.54 12.30 14.50
C ASP A 214 -18.20 10.85 14.14
N ILE A 215 -18.97 9.92 14.72
CA ILE A 215 -19.06 8.52 14.31
C ILE A 215 -20.48 8.27 13.83
N LEU A 216 -20.63 7.98 12.55
CA LEU A 216 -21.92 7.69 11.92
C LEU A 216 -21.94 6.25 11.43
N PHE A 217 -22.98 5.51 11.82
CA PHE A 217 -23.34 4.26 11.14
C PHE A 217 -24.56 4.52 10.24
N GLU A 218 -24.49 4.09 8.98
CA GLU A 218 -25.62 4.21 8.04
C GLU A 218 -26.74 3.19 8.34
N ALA A 219 -26.43 2.12 9.08
CA ALA A 219 -27.37 1.14 9.60
C ALA A 219 -27.08 0.88 11.09
N PRO A 220 -28.02 0.31 11.87
CA PRO A 220 -27.76 -0.01 13.27
C PRO A 220 -26.48 -0.85 13.46
N GLY A 221 -25.54 -0.34 14.26
CA GLY A 221 -24.25 -0.97 14.52
C GLY A 221 -23.90 -1.09 16.00
N LEU A 222 -22.75 -1.68 16.26
CA LEU A 222 -22.15 -1.77 17.59
C LEU A 222 -20.86 -0.94 17.64
N LEU A 223 -20.79 -0.06 18.62
CA LEU A 223 -19.58 0.65 18.99
C LEU A 223 -19.04 0.03 20.28
N ILE A 224 -17.83 -0.53 20.24
CA ILE A 224 -17.19 -1.18 21.38
C ILE A 224 -15.99 -0.32 21.80
N LEU A 225 -16.05 0.18 23.02
CA LEU A 225 -14.98 0.96 23.65
C LEU A 225 -14.26 0.06 24.65
N ILE A 226 -12.94 -0.05 24.51
CA ILE A 226 -12.11 -0.89 25.36
C ILE A 226 -11.03 -0.01 26.01
N GLY A 227 -11.09 0.08 27.34
CA GLY A 227 -10.22 0.92 28.15
C GLY A 227 -10.78 2.33 28.41
N GLU A 228 -10.32 2.94 29.51
CA GLU A 228 -10.83 4.24 29.99
C GLU A 228 -10.29 5.45 29.20
N GLN A 229 -9.25 5.24 28.39
CA GLN A 229 -8.53 6.30 27.68
C GLN A 229 -9.12 6.61 26.29
N VAL A 230 -10.12 5.83 25.85
CA VAL A 230 -10.79 6.08 24.57
C VAL A 230 -11.67 7.33 24.69
N SER A 231 -11.49 8.29 23.77
CA SER A 231 -12.22 9.55 23.77
C SER A 231 -12.90 9.80 22.42
N ILE A 232 -14.18 10.16 22.46
CA ILE A 232 -14.95 10.59 21.29
C ILE A 232 -15.46 12.00 21.59
N GLN A 233 -15.03 12.97 20.81
CA GLN A 233 -15.37 14.39 20.99
C GLN A 233 -16.63 14.78 20.21
N GLY A 234 -16.90 14.09 19.10
CA GLY A 234 -18.11 14.29 18.30
C GLY A 234 -19.31 13.45 18.77
N LYS A 235 -20.33 13.39 17.92
CA LYS A 235 -21.56 12.62 18.17
C LYS A 235 -21.44 11.21 17.62
N VAL A 236 -22.02 10.26 18.34
CA VAL A 236 -22.22 8.88 17.85
C VAL A 236 -23.67 8.72 17.40
N LYS A 237 -23.89 8.27 16.16
CA LYS A 237 -25.23 8.07 15.57
C LYS A 237 -25.43 6.62 15.13
N ASN A 238 -26.64 6.10 15.37
CA ASN A 238 -27.10 4.77 14.96
C ASN A 238 -26.25 3.59 15.46
N ALA A 239 -25.61 3.73 16.64
CA ALA A 239 -24.85 2.66 17.25
C ALA A 239 -25.26 2.42 18.69
N LYS A 240 -25.34 1.15 19.09
CA LYS A 240 -25.35 0.77 20.50
C LYS A 240 -23.90 0.78 21.00
N THR A 241 -23.64 1.57 22.04
CA THR A 241 -22.30 1.67 22.64
C THR A 241 -22.16 0.67 23.79
N ILE A 242 -21.05 -0.06 23.80
CA ILE A 242 -20.66 -1.02 24.85
C ILE A 242 -19.28 -0.63 25.34
N THR A 243 -19.15 -0.38 26.64
CA THR A 243 -17.85 -0.11 27.27
C THR A 243 -17.37 -1.36 28.01
N LYS A 244 -16.10 -1.72 27.82
CA LYS A 244 -15.41 -2.79 28.53
C LYS A 244 -14.17 -2.24 29.21
N THR A 245 -13.99 -2.60 30.48
CA THR A 245 -12.72 -2.46 31.17
C THR A 245 -11.76 -3.53 30.65
N ASP A 246 -10.51 -3.15 30.42
CA ASP A 246 -9.41 -4.10 30.12
C ASP A 246 -9.13 -5.02 31.32
#